data_AF-A0A3D5PV93-F1
#
_entry.id   AF-A0A3D5PV93-F1
#
_cell.length_a   1.000
_cell.length_b   1.000
_cell.length_c   1.000
_cell.angle_alpha   90.00
_cell.angle_beta   90.00
_cell.angle_gamma   90.00
#
_symmetry.space_group_name_H-M   'P 1'
#
loop_
_entity.id
_entity.type
_entity.pdbx_description
1 polymer ?
#
loop_
_entity_poly.entity_id
_entity_poly.type
_entity_poly.pdbx_seq_one_letter_code
_entity_poly.pdbx_strand_id
1 'polypeptide(L)'
;MENQGNQESVPEKKYDGPVKIDIDRYRAREGEKINLKKFPTACDVNVDKESVKMSAFPKALEELNLLQAKLYAQSTYGLVIVLQAMDAAGKDGTIRHVFSHLDPNGVHVVSFKQPTSEEKDHDYMWRI
;
A
#
# COMPACT_ATOMS: atom_id res chain seq x y z
N MET A 1 38.61 -8.15 38.10
CA MET A 1 37.26 -7.91 38.62
C MET A 1 36.49 -7.23 37.52
N GLU A 2 35.33 -7.81 37.19
CA GLU A 2 34.59 -7.65 35.94
C GLU A 2 34.12 -6.22 35.68
N ASN A 3 34.28 -5.79 34.42
CA ASN A 3 33.59 -4.64 33.86
C ASN A 3 32.09 -5.01 33.75
N GLN A 4 31.26 -4.47 34.62
CA GLN A 4 29.81 -4.48 34.43
C GLN A 4 29.44 -3.36 33.48
N GLY A 5 29.06 -3.75 32.26
CA GLY A 5 28.53 -2.86 31.24
C GLY A 5 27.24 -2.23 31.74
N ASN A 6 27.28 -0.92 31.95
CA ASN A 6 26.07 -0.12 32.09
C ASN A 6 25.41 -0.06 30.71
N GLN A 7 24.42 -0.93 30.48
CA GLN A 7 23.54 -0.82 29.32
C GLN A 7 22.73 0.48 29.48
N GLU A 8 23.16 1.54 28.81
CA GLU A 8 22.29 2.68 28.55
C GLU A 8 21.06 2.16 27.80
N SER A 9 19.94 2.16 28.52
CA SER A 9 18.63 1.89 27.95
C SER A 9 18.36 2.92 26.86
N VAL A 10 18.39 2.48 25.60
CA VAL A 10 17.97 3.29 24.45
C VAL A 10 16.57 3.81 24.74
N PRO A 11 16.32 5.13 24.71
CA PRO A 11 15.00 5.65 25.01
C PRO A 11 14.04 5.18 23.92
N GLU A 12 13.06 4.35 24.29
CA GLU A 12 11.87 4.11 23.48
C GLU A 12 11.19 5.46 23.21
N LYS A 13 11.45 6.03 22.03
CA LYS A 13 10.62 7.13 21.53
C LYS A 13 9.24 6.55 21.23
N LYS A 14 8.36 6.55 22.24
CA LYS A 14 6.91 6.36 22.04
C LYS A 14 6.40 7.54 21.23
N TYR A 15 6.32 7.35 19.92
CA TYR A 15 5.69 8.28 19.01
C TYR A 15 4.18 8.08 19.09
N ASP A 16 3.51 8.97 19.81
CA ASP A 16 2.06 8.91 20.07
C ASP A 16 1.25 9.84 19.14
N GLY A 17 1.91 10.44 18.14
CA GLY A 17 1.27 11.34 17.17
C GLY A 17 0.84 10.62 15.88
N PRO A 18 -0.33 10.92 15.31
CA PRO A 18 -0.74 10.35 14.03
C PRO A 18 0.21 10.80 12.91
N VAL A 19 0.76 9.86 12.15
CA VAL A 19 1.47 10.18 10.90
C VAL A 19 0.45 10.79 9.94
N LYS A 20 0.52 12.11 9.74
CA LYS A 20 -0.43 12.84 8.91
C LYS A 20 0.10 12.93 7.49
N ILE A 21 -0.40 12.06 6.62
CA ILE A 21 -0.14 12.12 5.18
C ILE A 21 -1.35 12.79 4.53
N ASP A 22 -1.11 13.88 3.81
CA ASP A 22 -2.11 14.43 2.91
C ASP A 22 -2.21 13.54 1.68
N ILE A 23 -3.29 12.77 1.55
CA ILE A 23 -3.50 11.84 0.43
C ILE A 23 -3.99 12.60 -0.81
N ASP A 24 -4.68 13.73 -0.64
CA ASP A 24 -5.26 14.48 -1.76
C ASP A 24 -4.20 15.01 -2.71
N ARG A 25 -2.97 15.21 -2.24
CA ARG A 25 -1.83 15.58 -3.09
C ARG A 25 -1.48 14.55 -4.16
N TYR A 26 -1.85 13.28 -3.98
CA TYR A 26 -1.59 12.19 -4.94
C TYR A 26 -2.74 11.99 -5.92
N ARG A 27 -3.87 12.68 -5.73
CA ARG A 27 -5.07 12.52 -6.54
C ARG A 27 -4.93 13.25 -7.87
N ALA A 28 -4.97 12.51 -8.97
CA ALA A 28 -5.19 13.10 -10.29
C ALA A 28 -6.66 13.54 -10.39
N ARG A 29 -6.91 14.83 -10.65
CA ARG A 29 -8.27 15.38 -10.75
C ARG A 29 -8.75 15.35 -12.19
N GLU A 30 -10.06 15.21 -12.34
CA GLU A 30 -10.71 15.21 -13.66
C GLU A 30 -10.42 16.52 -14.40
N GLY A 31 -10.08 16.41 -15.69
CA GLY A 31 -9.78 17.56 -16.55
C GLY A 31 -8.41 18.21 -16.34
N GLU A 32 -7.63 17.82 -15.31
CA GLU A 32 -6.30 18.39 -15.08
C GLU A 32 -5.23 17.74 -15.96
N LYS A 33 -4.40 18.56 -16.59
CA LYS A 33 -3.19 18.07 -17.28
C LYS A 33 -2.14 17.68 -16.26
N ILE A 34 -1.89 16.38 -16.14
CA ILE A 34 -0.88 15.83 -15.24
C ILE A 34 0.53 16.05 -15.80
N ASN A 35 1.41 16.61 -14.98
CA ASN A 35 2.84 16.71 -15.26
C ASN A 35 3.61 15.92 -14.19
N LEU A 36 4.13 14.75 -14.58
CA LEU A 36 4.85 13.85 -13.69
C LEU A 36 6.08 14.48 -13.03
N LYS A 37 6.71 15.50 -13.65
CA LYS A 37 7.84 16.22 -13.04
C LYS A 37 7.48 16.94 -11.74
N LYS A 38 6.20 17.18 -11.49
CA LYS A 38 5.69 17.81 -10.26
C LYS A 38 5.45 16.80 -9.13
N PHE A 39 5.61 15.50 -9.39
CA PHE A 39 5.41 14.43 -8.42
C PHE A 39 6.77 13.85 -8.02
N PRO A 40 7.27 14.15 -6.82
CA PRO A 40 8.54 13.59 -6.34
C PRO A 40 8.47 12.07 -6.26
N THR A 41 9.54 11.40 -6.72
CA THR A 41 9.66 9.93 -6.67
C THR A 41 10.25 9.43 -5.34
N ALA A 42 10.96 10.30 -4.62
CA ALA A 42 11.42 10.07 -3.27
C ALA A 42 10.37 10.60 -2.27
N CYS A 43 10.39 10.03 -1.05
CA CYS A 43 9.58 10.55 0.05
C CYS A 43 9.97 12.00 0.34
N ASP A 44 9.04 12.92 0.11
CA ASP A 44 9.19 14.37 0.31
C ASP A 44 8.35 14.89 1.49
N VAL A 45 7.73 13.97 2.23
CA VAL A 45 7.01 14.25 3.47
C VAL A 45 7.93 14.00 4.67
N ASN A 46 7.85 14.88 5.68
CA ASN A 46 8.59 14.72 6.92
C ASN A 46 7.93 13.65 7.79
N VAL A 47 8.24 12.38 7.51
CA VAL A 47 7.76 11.22 8.25
C VAL A 47 8.94 10.40 8.75
N ASP A 48 8.86 9.98 10.00
CA ASP A 48 9.85 9.08 10.58
C ASP A 48 9.58 7.64 10.11
N LYS A 49 10.61 7.01 9.53
CA LYS A 49 10.49 5.68 8.92
C LYS A 49 10.13 4.60 9.93
N GLU A 50 10.70 4.67 11.14
CA GLU A 50 10.47 3.66 12.17
C GLU A 50 9.08 3.82 12.78
N SER A 51 8.63 5.05 13.03
CA SER A 51 7.25 5.37 13.38
C SER A 51 6.22 4.81 12.38
N VAL A 52 6.46 4.99 11.08
CA VAL A 52 5.56 4.45 10.05
C VAL A 52 5.48 2.92 10.13
N LYS A 53 6.63 2.24 10.19
CA LYS A 53 6.68 0.77 10.23
C LYS A 53 6.08 0.17 11.50
N MET A 54 6.35 0.77 12.65
CA MET A 54 6.00 0.18 13.94
C MET A 54 4.60 0.57 14.43
N SER A 55 4.02 1.68 13.91
CA SER A 55 2.77 2.21 14.43
C SER A 55 1.77 2.50 13.32
N ALA A 56 2.07 3.41 12.39
CA ALA A 56 1.07 3.89 11.44
C ALA A 56 0.63 2.81 10.43
N PHE A 57 1.58 2.04 9.90
CA PHE A 57 1.30 1.02 8.90
C PHE A 57 0.52 -0.18 9.49
N PRO A 58 0.90 -0.77 10.65
CA PRO A 58 0.10 -1.80 11.30
C PRO A 58 -1.33 -1.35 11.60
N LYS A 59 -1.51 -0.13 12.15
CA LYS A 59 -2.85 0.43 12.43
C LYS A 59 -3.70 0.56 11.17
N ALA A 60 -3.11 1.03 10.07
CA ALA A 60 -3.81 1.12 8.79
C ALA A 60 -4.21 -0.26 8.23
N LEU A 61 -3.38 -1.29 8.43
CA LEU A 61 -3.71 -2.67 8.03
C LEU A 61 -4.85 -3.25 8.88
N GLU A 62 -4.87 -3.00 10.18
CA GLU A 62 -5.97 -3.39 11.07
C GLU A 62 -7.30 -2.74 10.64
N GLU A 63 -7.27 -1.44 10.35
CA GLU A 63 -8.44 -0.71 9.87
C GLU A 63 -8.90 -1.24 8.50
N LEU A 64 -7.97 -1.47 7.56
CA LEU A 64 -8.27 -2.01 6.24
C LEU A 64 -8.93 -3.39 6.35
N ASN A 65 -8.44 -4.25 7.26
CA ASN A 65 -9.04 -5.55 7.55
C ASN A 65 -10.49 -5.45 8.01
N LEU A 66 -10.74 -4.57 8.98
CA LEU A 66 -12.09 -4.35 9.50
C LEU A 66 -13.03 -3.83 8.40
N LEU A 67 -12.56 -2.92 7.55
CA LEU A 67 -13.33 -2.38 6.43
C LEU A 67 -13.61 -3.44 5.37
N GLN A 68 -12.63 -4.28 5.05
CA GLN A 68 -12.79 -5.38 4.10
C GLN A 68 -13.83 -6.40 4.61
N ALA A 69 -13.79 -6.77 5.89
CA ALA A 69 -14.78 -7.66 6.49
C ALA A 69 -16.20 -7.07 6.44
N LYS A 70 -16.34 -5.75 6.68
CA LYS A 70 -17.62 -5.05 6.55
C LYS A 70 -18.13 -5.02 5.11
N LEU A 71 -17.25 -4.73 4.14
CA LEU A 71 -17.59 -4.73 2.71
C LEU A 71 -18.08 -6.11 2.28
N TYR A 72 -17.38 -7.17 2.69
CA TYR A 72 -17.75 -8.55 2.41
C TYR A 72 -19.11 -8.90 3.01
N ALA A 73 -19.32 -8.60 4.30
CA ALA A 73 -20.58 -8.85 5.00
C ALA A 73 -21.77 -8.07 4.41
N GLN A 74 -21.55 -6.86 3.90
CA GLN A 74 -22.59 -6.04 3.28
C GLN A 74 -23.05 -6.62 1.93
N SER A 75 -22.18 -7.30 1.18
CA SER A 75 -22.52 -7.99 -0.09
C SER A 75 -23.28 -7.12 -1.11
N THR A 76 -23.03 -5.81 -1.09
CA THR A 76 -23.72 -4.82 -1.96
C THR A 76 -22.77 -4.14 -2.94
N TYR A 77 -21.51 -3.96 -2.56
CA TYR A 77 -20.50 -3.24 -3.33
C TYR A 77 -19.26 -4.09 -3.55
N GLY A 78 -18.59 -3.86 -4.68
CA GLY A 78 -17.25 -4.39 -4.96
C GLY A 78 -16.25 -3.24 -5.03
N LEU A 79 -14.99 -3.53 -4.70
CA LEU A 79 -13.88 -2.60 -4.84
C LEU A 79 -12.86 -3.18 -5.82
N VAL A 80 -12.55 -2.43 -6.87
CA VAL A 80 -11.50 -2.77 -7.84
C VAL A 80 -10.32 -1.83 -7.62
N ILE A 81 -9.14 -2.40 -7.37
CA ILE A 81 -7.89 -1.64 -7.21
C ILE A 81 -6.97 -2.00 -8.38
N VAL A 82 -6.63 -1.01 -9.19
CA VAL A 82 -5.71 -1.17 -10.33
C VAL A 82 -4.35 -0.59 -9.95
N LEU A 83 -3.32 -1.45 -9.96
CA LEU A 83 -1.94 -1.04 -9.69
C LEU A 83 -1.12 -1.08 -10.99
N GLN A 84 -0.67 0.10 -11.44
CA GLN A 84 0.18 0.26 -12.62
C GLN A 84 1.48 0.94 -12.20
N ALA A 85 2.62 0.34 -12.58
CA ALA A 85 3.93 0.87 -12.31
C ALA A 85 4.95 0.33 -13.31
N MET A 86 6.06 1.05 -13.51
CA MET A 86 7.18 0.55 -14.31
C MET A 86 7.84 -0.67 -13.66
N ASP A 87 8.61 -1.44 -14.44
CA ASP A 87 9.39 -2.55 -13.92
C ASP A 87 10.27 -2.12 -12.73
N ALA A 88 10.39 -3.00 -11.74
CA ALA A 88 11.11 -2.76 -10.48
C ALA A 88 10.60 -1.58 -9.62
N ALA A 89 9.46 -0.96 -9.94
CA ALA A 89 8.87 0.10 -9.11
C ALA A 89 8.24 -0.41 -7.79
N GLY A 90 8.21 -1.72 -7.56
CA GLY A 90 7.78 -2.31 -6.29
C GLY A 90 6.30 -2.73 -6.21
N LYS A 91 5.56 -2.75 -7.34
CA LYS A 91 4.15 -3.17 -7.40
C LYS A 91 3.88 -4.48 -6.67
N ASP A 92 4.65 -5.52 -6.98
CA ASP A 92 4.45 -6.86 -6.40
C ASP A 92 4.74 -6.87 -4.90
N GLY A 93 5.71 -6.07 -4.45
CA GLY A 93 6.01 -5.87 -3.03
C GLY A 93 4.84 -5.21 -2.30
N THR A 94 4.29 -4.12 -2.85
CA THR A 94 3.11 -3.45 -2.29
C THR A 94 1.91 -4.40 -2.20
N ILE A 95 1.64 -5.16 -3.27
CA ILE A 95 0.56 -6.15 -3.27
C ILE A 95 0.75 -7.15 -2.13
N ARG A 96 1.95 -7.74 -2.06
CA ARG A 96 2.27 -8.72 -1.03
C ARG A 96 2.14 -8.14 0.37
N HIS A 97 2.67 -6.95 0.64
CA HIS A 97 2.66 -6.38 1.97
C HIS A 97 1.29 -5.91 2.44
N VAL A 98 0.44 -5.40 1.54
CA VAL A 98 -0.89 -4.90 1.92
C VAL A 98 -1.92 -6.02 1.93
N PHE A 99 -2.03 -6.78 0.84
CA PHE A 99 -3.13 -7.74 0.66
C PHE A 99 -2.89 -9.07 1.39
N SER A 100 -1.64 -9.42 1.77
CA SER A 100 -1.42 -10.62 2.59
C SER A 100 -2.02 -10.54 3.99
N HIS A 101 -2.41 -9.35 4.43
CA HIS A 101 -3.01 -9.15 5.74
C HIS A 101 -4.54 -9.29 5.70
N LEU A 102 -5.15 -9.36 4.52
CA LEU A 102 -6.60 -9.45 4.32
C LEU A 102 -7.09 -10.89 4.29
N ASP A 103 -8.38 -11.11 4.58
CA ASP A 103 -9.00 -12.42 4.42
C ASP A 103 -8.96 -12.85 2.93
N PRO A 104 -8.25 -13.93 2.59
CA PRO A 104 -8.10 -14.38 1.21
C PRO A 104 -9.43 -14.79 0.57
N ASN A 105 -10.48 -15.10 1.36
CA ASN A 105 -11.78 -15.48 0.81
C ASN A 105 -12.55 -14.27 0.23
N GLY A 106 -12.19 -13.05 0.61
CA GLY A 106 -12.86 -11.83 0.15
C GLY A 106 -11.97 -10.93 -0.70
N VAL A 107 -10.82 -11.44 -1.18
CA VAL A 107 -9.85 -10.69 -2.00
C VAL A 107 -9.35 -11.56 -3.14
N HIS A 108 -9.43 -11.06 -4.37
CA HIS A 108 -8.84 -11.68 -5.54
C HIS A 108 -7.73 -10.80 -6.11
N VAL A 109 -6.54 -11.37 -6.26
CA VAL A 109 -5.38 -10.68 -6.84
C VAL A 109 -5.11 -11.27 -8.22
N VAL A 110 -5.23 -10.45 -9.26
CA VAL A 110 -4.93 -10.84 -10.64
C VAL A 110 -3.70 -10.08 -11.11
N SER A 111 -2.65 -10.83 -11.44
CA SER A 111 -1.40 -10.28 -11.97
C SER A 111 -1.35 -10.45 -13.48
N PHE A 112 -1.68 -9.38 -14.21
CA PHE A 112 -1.56 -9.36 -15.67
C PHE A 112 -0.10 -9.36 -16.10
N LYS A 113 0.33 -10.44 -16.76
CA LYS A 113 1.63 -10.54 -17.43
C LYS A 113 1.47 -10.30 -18.93
N GLN A 114 2.55 -10.51 -19.68
CA GLN A 114 2.52 -10.48 -21.14
C GLN A 114 1.41 -11.41 -21.66
N PRO A 115 0.53 -10.92 -22.57
CA PRO A 115 -0.57 -11.73 -23.07
C PRO A 115 -0.07 -12.96 -23.81
N THR A 116 -0.74 -14.09 -23.60
CA THR A 116 -0.53 -15.33 -24.36
C THR A 116 -1.00 -15.17 -25.81
N SER A 117 -0.67 -16.12 -26.70
CA SER A 117 -1.14 -16.07 -28.09
C SER A 117 -2.67 -16.10 -28.18
N GLU A 118 -3.32 -16.90 -27.34
CA GLU A 118 -4.78 -17.00 -27.26
C GLU A 118 -5.42 -15.69 -26.77
N GLU A 119 -4.84 -15.05 -25.75
CA GLU A 119 -5.33 -13.75 -25.25
C GLU A 119 -5.20 -12.61 -26.29
N LYS A 120 -4.29 -12.73 -27.25
CA LYS A 120 -4.13 -11.73 -28.33
C LYS A 120 -5.17 -11.86 -29.43
N ASP A 121 -5.80 -13.03 -29.54
CA ASP A 121 -6.83 -13.30 -30.53
C ASP A 121 -8.22 -12.81 -30.07
N HIS A 122 -8.33 -12.38 -28.81
CA HIS A 122 -9.50 -11.73 -28.23
C HIS A 122 -9.31 -10.21 -28.07
N ASP A 123 -10.39 -9.47 -27.81
CA ASP A 123 -10.29 -8.06 -27.48
C ASP A 123 -9.59 -7.85 -26.13
N TYR A 124 -9.01 -6.67 -25.93
CA TYR A 124 -8.17 -6.39 -24.76
C TYR A 124 -8.93 -6.40 -23.42
N MET A 125 -10.27 -6.33 -23.43
CA MET A 125 -11.10 -6.40 -22.21
C MET A 125 -11.50 -7.82 -21.85
N TRP A 126 -11.41 -8.77 -22.79
CA TRP A 126 -11.81 -10.16 -22.56
C TRP A 126 -11.08 -10.84 -21.39
N ARG A 127 -9.82 -10.47 -21.16
CA ARG A 127 -9.00 -11.06 -20.10
C ARG A 127 -9.09 -10.34 -18.74
N ILE A 128 -9.77 -9.18 -18.66
CA ILE A 128 -9.85 -8.36 -17.43
C ILE A 128 -10.92 -8.90 -16.49
#